data_AF-A0A653BDA9-F1
#
_entry.id   AF-A0A653BDA9-F1
#
_cell.length_a   1.000
_cell.length_b   1.000
_cell.length_c   1.000
_cell.angle_alpha   90.00
_cell.angle_beta   90.00
_cell.angle_gamma   90.00
#
_symmetry.space_group_name_H-M   'P 1'
#
loop_
_entity.id
_entity.type
_entity.pdbx_description
1 polymer ?
#
loop_
_entity_poly.entity_id
_entity_poly.type
_entity_poly.pdbx_seq_one_letter_code
_entity_poly.pdbx_strand_id
1 'polypeptide(L)'
;MTRDAGLDLIKWLAMLSMLIDHLRYLWPDAYALFVIGRLAFPLFCLGIAANVARTRPGEFFCEGNARYLGWLLAFSLLSELPYRLLSPESATLNVMPTLSLGLLVAWGVHHADRNSLFLAIAALVVALLLHRQLMYGVIGVALPAAFVLGLKGLRWWPLPVALAVLANSRNRWLVEWGIVPETLAMFAMAGAAVLLGLALLHHPMSYKVWPVGRWGYWFYPGHLAVIYLMKL
;
A
#
# COMPACT_ATOMS: atom_id res chain seq x y z
N MET A 1 4.78 23.44 -4.39
CA MET A 1 3.87 22.37 -4.84
C MET A 1 2.52 22.60 -4.20
N THR A 2 1.47 22.79 -5.00
CA THR A 2 0.09 22.88 -4.52
C THR A 2 -0.35 21.54 -3.94
N ARG A 3 -1.04 21.58 -2.79
CA ARG A 3 -1.65 20.38 -2.20
C ARG A 3 -2.81 19.91 -3.07
N ASP A 4 -3.07 18.61 -3.00
CA ASP A 4 -4.06 17.92 -3.81
C ASP A 4 -5.03 17.21 -2.88
N ALA A 5 -6.26 17.71 -2.84
CA ALA A 5 -7.31 17.21 -1.97
C ALA A 5 -7.72 15.77 -2.33
N GLY A 6 -7.65 15.39 -3.62
CA GLY A 6 -7.92 14.03 -4.07
C GLY A 6 -6.91 13.04 -3.47
N LEU A 7 -5.62 13.37 -3.52
CA LEU A 7 -4.59 12.54 -2.90
C LEU A 7 -4.75 12.44 -1.38
N ASP A 8 -5.10 13.52 -0.69
CA ASP A 8 -5.30 13.46 0.76
C ASP A 8 -6.56 12.65 1.13
N LEU A 9 -7.63 12.68 0.31
CA LEU A 9 -8.78 11.81 0.48
C LEU A 9 -8.44 10.32 0.26
N ILE A 10 -7.63 10.01 -0.76
CA ILE A 10 -7.14 8.63 -1.01
C ILE A 10 -6.39 8.10 0.22
N LYS A 11 -5.53 8.92 0.83
CA LYS A 11 -4.81 8.52 2.06
C LYS A 11 -5.76 8.28 3.22
N TRP A 12 -6.79 9.13 3.40
CA TRP A 12 -7.82 8.91 4.42
C TRP A 12 -8.57 7.61 4.21
N LEU A 13 -9.02 7.33 2.99
CA LEU A 13 -9.69 6.07 2.65
C LEU A 13 -8.79 4.87 2.89
N ALA A 14 -7.50 4.97 2.54
CA ALA A 14 -6.52 3.92 2.80
C ALA A 14 -6.35 3.65 4.30
N MET A 15 -6.24 4.70 5.11
CA MET A 15 -6.09 4.60 6.57
C MET A 15 -7.34 4.07 7.25
N LEU A 16 -8.53 4.53 6.84
CA LEU A 16 -9.80 4.09 7.39
C LEU A 16 -10.07 2.62 7.04
N SER A 17 -9.87 2.22 5.78
CA SER A 17 -10.00 0.82 5.38
C SER A 17 -8.98 -0.08 6.08
N MET A 18 -7.75 0.38 6.29
CA MET A 18 -6.75 -0.36 7.08
C MET A 18 -7.18 -0.53 8.55
N LEU A 19 -7.75 0.50 9.16
CA LEU A 19 -8.29 0.39 10.51
C LEU A 19 -9.44 -0.62 10.55
N ILE A 20 -10.41 -0.51 9.63
CA ILE A 20 -11.53 -1.45 9.51
C ILE A 20 -11.02 -2.88 9.35
N ASP A 21 -10.01 -3.09 8.50
CA ASP A 21 -9.35 -4.39 8.31
C ASP A 21 -8.90 -4.97 9.65
N HIS A 22 -8.20 -4.17 10.48
CA HIS A 22 -7.68 -4.62 11.77
C HIS A 22 -8.73 -4.72 12.87
N LEU A 23 -9.91 -4.12 12.74
CA LEU A 23 -11.01 -4.37 13.67
C LEU A 23 -11.47 -5.84 13.67
N ARG A 24 -11.10 -6.63 12.64
CA ARG A 24 -11.30 -8.09 12.63
C ARG A 24 -10.66 -8.80 13.83
N TYR A 25 -9.64 -8.22 14.46
CA TYR A 25 -9.01 -8.81 15.65
C TYR A 25 -9.89 -8.70 16.90
N LEU A 26 -10.87 -7.77 16.90
CA LEU A 26 -11.89 -7.65 17.94
C LEU A 26 -13.17 -8.41 17.55
N TRP A 27 -13.51 -8.42 16.26
CA TRP A 27 -14.70 -9.10 15.71
C TRP A 27 -14.33 -10.07 14.56
N PRO A 28 -13.83 -11.27 14.88
CA PRO A 28 -13.33 -12.21 13.86
C PRO A 28 -14.42 -12.75 12.94
N ASP A 29 -15.67 -12.85 13.42
CA ASP A 29 -16.80 -13.35 12.63
C ASP A 29 -17.34 -12.32 11.61
N ALA A 30 -16.93 -11.05 11.72
CA ALA A 30 -17.38 -9.98 10.85
C ALA A 30 -16.56 -9.92 9.55
N TYR A 31 -16.80 -10.89 8.66
CA TYR A 31 -16.06 -11.04 7.39
C TYR A 31 -16.03 -9.77 6.52
N ALA A 32 -17.09 -8.95 6.57
CA ALA A 32 -17.17 -7.67 5.86
C ALA A 32 -16.01 -6.71 6.19
N LEU A 33 -15.49 -6.75 7.43
CA LEU A 33 -14.33 -5.94 7.84
C LEU A 33 -13.11 -6.26 6.98
N PHE A 34 -12.88 -7.54 6.69
CA PHE A 34 -11.76 -7.98 5.88
C PHE A 34 -11.90 -7.56 4.41
N VAL A 35 -13.10 -7.73 3.84
CA VAL A 35 -13.40 -7.33 2.46
C VAL A 35 -13.16 -5.84 2.27
N ILE A 36 -13.77 -5.00 3.10
CA ILE A 36 -13.58 -3.54 3.06
C ILE A 36 -12.11 -3.17 3.27
N GLY A 37 -11.43 -3.89 4.15
CA GLY A 37 -10.01 -3.74 4.41
C GLY A 37 -9.10 -3.90 3.19
N ARG A 38 -9.52 -4.67 2.17
CA ARG A 38 -8.73 -4.87 0.94
C ARG A 38 -8.55 -3.60 0.11
N LEU A 39 -9.34 -2.54 0.38
CA LEU A 39 -9.13 -1.22 -0.21
C LEU A 39 -7.79 -0.60 0.18
N ALA A 40 -7.29 -0.89 1.39
CA ALA A 40 -6.19 -0.16 1.99
C ALA A 40 -4.90 -0.22 1.17
N PHE A 41 -4.46 -1.45 0.84
CA PHE A 41 -3.15 -1.66 0.23
C PHE A 41 -3.04 -1.04 -1.18
N PRO A 42 -4.00 -1.24 -2.12
CA PRO A 42 -3.96 -0.57 -3.41
C PRO A 42 -4.00 0.96 -3.30
N LEU A 43 -4.79 1.52 -2.38
CA LEU A 43 -4.86 2.97 -2.18
C LEU A 43 -3.55 3.53 -1.62
N PHE A 44 -2.87 2.84 -0.70
CA PHE A 44 -1.52 3.22 -0.26
C PHE A 44 -0.50 3.16 -1.41
N CYS A 45 -0.57 2.13 -2.25
CA CYS A 45 0.29 2.00 -3.42
C CYS A 45 0.06 3.13 -4.45
N LEU A 46 -1.20 3.51 -4.68
CA LEU A 46 -1.53 4.68 -5.50
C LEU A 46 -1.00 5.98 -4.87
N GLY A 47 -1.12 6.12 -3.56
CA GLY A 47 -0.56 7.27 -2.84
C GLY A 47 0.95 7.41 -3.01
N ILE A 48 1.68 6.29 -2.95
CA ILE A 48 3.12 6.23 -3.26
C ILE A 48 3.35 6.67 -4.70
N ALA A 49 2.66 6.06 -5.67
CA ALA A 49 2.84 6.36 -7.08
C ALA A 49 2.56 7.83 -7.43
N ALA A 50 1.50 8.42 -6.85
CA ALA A 50 1.18 9.83 -7.02
C ALA A 50 2.25 10.76 -6.43
N ASN A 51 2.84 10.40 -5.27
CA ASN A 51 3.96 11.15 -4.70
C ASN A 51 5.22 11.04 -5.57
N VAL A 52 5.52 9.84 -6.10
CA VAL A 52 6.64 9.62 -7.02
C VAL A 52 6.45 10.44 -8.30
N ALA A 53 5.27 10.40 -8.91
CA ALA A 53 4.96 11.10 -10.16
C ALA A 53 5.08 12.63 -10.07
N ARG A 54 5.04 13.21 -8.85
CA ARG A 54 5.25 14.64 -8.62
C ARG A 54 6.70 15.08 -8.62
N THR A 55 7.63 14.15 -8.42
CA THR A 55 9.07 14.44 -8.54
C THR A 55 9.43 14.57 -10.03
N ARG A 56 10.37 15.45 -10.37
CA ARG A 56 10.81 15.58 -11.76
C ARG A 56 11.61 14.33 -12.16
N PRO A 57 11.37 13.73 -13.34
CA PRO A 57 12.24 12.68 -13.86
C PRO A 57 13.71 13.15 -13.85
N GLY A 58 14.63 12.28 -13.41
CA GLY A 58 16.04 12.63 -13.19
C GLY A 58 16.39 13.21 -11.81
N GLU A 59 15.44 13.73 -11.03
CA GLU A 59 15.68 14.22 -9.65
C GLU A 59 15.56 13.08 -8.61
N PHE A 60 16.27 11.97 -8.85
CA PHE A 60 16.20 10.79 -7.98
C PHE A 60 16.80 11.05 -6.59
N PHE A 61 18.02 11.62 -6.56
CA PHE A 61 18.71 11.97 -5.31
C PHE A 61 18.29 13.34 -4.81
N CYS A 62 17.16 13.41 -4.12
CA CYS A 62 16.74 14.60 -3.39
C CYS A 62 16.45 14.28 -1.92
N GLU A 63 16.60 15.29 -1.05
CA GLU A 63 16.32 15.15 0.39
C GLU A 63 14.87 14.68 0.64
N GLY A 64 13.93 15.08 -0.23
CA GLY A 64 12.53 14.65 -0.17
C GLY A 64 12.38 13.13 -0.31
N ASN A 65 13.04 12.53 -1.31
CA ASN A 65 13.02 11.09 -1.54
C ASN A 65 13.72 10.33 -0.42
N ALA A 66 14.92 10.77 -0.02
CA ALA A 66 15.67 10.15 1.07
C ALA A 66 14.85 10.15 2.38
N ARG A 67 14.20 11.28 2.69
CA ARG A 67 13.31 11.40 3.85
C ARG A 67 12.08 10.50 3.73
N TYR A 68 11.48 10.39 2.55
CA TYR A 68 10.32 9.51 2.34
C TYR A 68 10.68 8.05 2.63
N LEU A 69 11.75 7.54 2.02
CA LEU A 69 12.23 6.18 2.28
C LEU A 69 12.62 5.99 3.75
N GLY A 70 13.34 6.96 4.33
CA GLY A 70 13.75 6.91 5.73
C GLY A 70 12.59 6.79 6.71
N TRP A 71 11.49 7.55 6.49
CA TRP A 71 10.29 7.43 7.31
C TRP A 71 9.60 6.07 7.15
N LEU A 72 9.48 5.54 5.92
CA LEU A 72 8.90 4.21 5.71
C LEU A 72 9.72 3.12 6.41
N LEU A 73 11.05 3.18 6.35
CA LEU A 73 11.92 2.21 7.01
C LEU A 73 11.89 2.35 8.55
N ALA A 74 11.94 3.57 9.07
CA ALA A 74 11.87 3.82 10.51
C ALA A 74 10.54 3.31 11.11
N PHE A 75 9.42 3.62 10.46
CA PHE A 75 8.12 3.12 10.91
C PHE A 75 7.91 1.64 10.62
N SER A 76 8.56 1.09 9.59
CA SER A 76 8.59 -0.35 9.38
C SER A 76 9.17 -1.08 10.59
N LEU A 77 10.27 -0.57 11.16
CA LEU A 77 10.88 -1.16 12.36
C LEU A 77 10.01 -0.92 13.60
N LEU A 78 9.54 0.30 13.80
CA LEU A 78 8.72 0.68 14.96
C LEU A 78 7.40 -0.10 15.02
N SER A 79 6.76 -0.32 13.87
CA SER A 79 5.46 -0.99 13.78
C SER A 79 5.55 -2.51 13.82
N GLU A 80 6.75 -3.10 13.70
CA GLU A 80 6.89 -4.56 13.73
C GLU A 80 6.47 -5.13 15.09
N LEU A 81 6.82 -4.47 16.20
CA LEU A 81 6.44 -4.92 17.54
C LEU A 81 4.91 -4.97 17.74
N PRO A 82 4.14 -3.88 17.58
CA PRO A 82 2.69 -3.94 17.75
C PRO A 82 2.01 -4.85 16.71
N TYR A 83 2.56 -4.95 15.51
CA TYR A 83 2.07 -5.90 14.50
C TYR A 83 2.21 -7.35 14.96
N ARG A 84 3.37 -7.74 15.50
CA ARG A 84 3.63 -9.09 16.03
C ARG A 84 2.77 -9.43 17.23
N LEU A 85 2.56 -8.47 18.14
CA LEU A 85 1.69 -8.65 19.29
C LEU A 85 0.23 -8.90 18.88
N LEU A 86 -0.25 -8.18 17.86
CA LEU A 86 -1.61 -8.34 17.36
C LEU A 86 -1.79 -9.60 16.49
N SER A 87 -0.73 -10.01 15.76
CA SER A 87 -0.74 -11.12 14.80
C SER A 87 0.42 -12.11 15.02
N PRO A 88 0.46 -12.82 16.16
CA PRO A 88 1.58 -13.69 16.52
C PRO A 88 1.80 -14.83 15.50
N GLU A 89 0.72 -15.37 14.94
CA GLU A 89 0.75 -16.46 13.96
C GLU A 89 1.12 -16.02 12.53
N SER A 90 1.36 -14.72 12.30
CA SER A 90 1.68 -14.25 10.95
C SER A 90 3.09 -14.65 10.54
N ALA A 91 3.22 -15.33 9.40
CA ALA A 91 4.52 -15.66 8.80
C ALA A 91 5.18 -14.47 8.08
N THR A 92 4.47 -13.34 7.93
CA THR A 92 4.95 -12.15 7.21
C THR A 92 5.41 -11.07 8.17
N LEU A 93 6.25 -10.15 7.69
CA LEU A 93 6.51 -8.85 8.33
C LEU A 93 5.27 -7.96 8.19
N ASN A 94 5.26 -6.81 8.88
CA ASN A 94 4.23 -5.80 8.65
C ASN A 94 4.21 -5.29 7.18
N VAL A 95 3.27 -4.41 6.83
CA VAL A 95 3.08 -4.01 5.42
C VAL A 95 4.19 -3.09 4.89
N MET A 96 4.88 -2.35 5.75
CA MET A 96 5.79 -1.27 5.34
C MET A 96 7.06 -1.72 4.58
N PRO A 97 7.68 -2.89 4.83
CA PRO A 97 8.74 -3.44 3.97
C PRO A 97 8.28 -3.60 2.52
N THR A 98 7.04 -4.07 2.31
CA THR A 98 6.47 -4.21 0.96
C THR A 98 6.32 -2.86 0.29
N LEU A 99 5.80 -1.86 1.01
CA LEU A 99 5.64 -0.49 0.51
C LEU A 99 6.99 0.21 0.25
N SER A 100 7.99 -0.04 1.10
CA SER A 100 9.34 0.52 0.97
C SER A 100 10.03 0.00 -0.28
N LEU A 101 10.01 -1.32 -0.50
CA LEU A 101 10.53 -1.92 -1.72
C LEU A 101 9.73 -1.44 -2.94
N GLY A 102 8.40 -1.34 -2.82
CA GLY A 102 7.56 -0.85 -3.90
C GLY A 102 7.82 0.60 -4.29
N LEU A 103 8.17 1.47 -3.32
CA LEU A 103 8.64 2.83 -3.58
C LEU A 103 9.92 2.83 -4.41
N LEU A 104 10.89 1.97 -4.09
CA LEU A 104 12.14 1.86 -4.86
C LEU A 104 11.89 1.42 -6.31
N VAL A 105 11.02 0.44 -6.52
CA VAL A 105 10.65 -0.02 -7.86
C VAL A 105 9.90 1.08 -8.63
N ALA A 106 8.99 1.80 -7.96
CA ALA A 106 8.28 2.93 -8.56
C ALA A 106 9.24 4.06 -8.97
N TRP A 107 10.27 4.37 -8.18
CA TRP A 107 11.30 5.34 -8.56
C TRP A 107 12.11 4.89 -9.77
N GLY A 108 12.50 3.62 -9.86
CA GLY A 108 13.21 3.11 -11.03
C GLY A 108 12.40 3.25 -12.32
N VAL A 109 11.09 2.98 -12.26
CA VAL A 109 10.17 3.19 -13.39
C VAL A 109 9.93 4.68 -13.67
N HIS A 110 9.92 5.52 -12.64
CA HIS A 110 9.64 6.95 -12.80
C HIS A 110 10.81 7.73 -13.39
N HIS A 111 12.00 7.62 -12.79
CA HIS A 111 13.18 8.39 -13.14
C HIS A 111 13.97 7.75 -14.30
N ALA A 112 13.96 6.43 -14.41
CA ALA A 112 14.58 5.66 -15.52
C ALA A 112 16.07 5.97 -15.78
N ASP A 113 16.80 6.45 -14.78
CA ASP A 113 18.26 6.62 -14.82
C ASP A 113 18.97 5.38 -14.27
N ARG A 114 20.28 5.27 -14.50
CA ARG A 114 21.08 4.08 -14.12
C ARG A 114 20.98 3.74 -12.63
N ASN A 115 20.97 4.74 -11.75
CA ASN A 115 20.99 4.52 -10.31
C ASN A 115 19.62 4.09 -9.78
N SER A 116 18.55 4.76 -10.24
CA SER A 116 17.17 4.37 -9.85
C SER A 116 16.80 2.99 -10.40
N LEU A 117 17.23 2.63 -11.62
CA LEU A 117 17.05 1.29 -12.17
C LEU A 117 17.83 0.22 -11.39
N PHE A 118 19.09 0.49 -11.03
CA PHE A 118 19.87 -0.42 -10.21
C PHE A 118 19.19 -0.70 -8.86
N LEU A 119 18.70 0.35 -8.19
CA LEU A 119 17.97 0.21 -6.92
C LEU A 119 16.64 -0.52 -7.07
N ALA A 120 15.90 -0.29 -8.17
CA ALA A 120 14.68 -1.04 -8.45
C ALA A 120 14.95 -2.53 -8.69
N ILE A 121 16.01 -2.88 -9.43
CA ILE A 121 16.42 -4.28 -9.63
C ILE A 121 16.84 -4.90 -8.29
N ALA A 122 17.67 -4.22 -7.50
CA ALA A 122 18.06 -4.68 -6.17
C ALA A 122 16.82 -4.90 -5.27
N ALA A 123 15.86 -3.97 -5.28
CA ALA A 123 14.61 -4.08 -4.53
C ALA A 123 13.77 -5.28 -4.99
N LEU A 124 13.70 -5.55 -6.30
CA LEU A 124 13.01 -6.74 -6.83
C LEU A 124 13.72 -8.04 -6.44
N VAL A 125 15.05 -8.09 -6.48
CA VAL A 125 15.82 -9.25 -6.02
C VAL A 125 15.55 -9.50 -4.54
N VAL A 126 15.63 -8.47 -3.69
CA VAL A 126 15.28 -8.58 -2.26
C VAL A 126 13.84 -9.04 -2.09
N ALA A 127 12.89 -8.53 -2.87
CA ALA A 127 11.49 -8.92 -2.81
C ALA A 127 11.25 -10.38 -3.25
N LEU A 128 12.05 -10.91 -4.18
CA LEU A 128 12.02 -12.31 -4.57
C LEU A 128 12.56 -13.22 -3.46
N LEU A 129 13.70 -12.84 -2.87
CA LEU A 129 14.32 -13.59 -1.76
C LEU A 129 13.43 -13.60 -0.52
N LEU A 130 12.75 -12.48 -0.24
CA LEU A 130 11.85 -12.31 0.90
C LEU A 130 10.37 -12.50 0.55
N HIS A 131 10.06 -13.14 -0.59
CA HIS A 131 8.69 -13.23 -1.11
C HIS A 131 7.69 -13.78 -0.08
N ARG A 132 8.10 -14.79 0.71
CA ARG A 132 7.25 -15.41 1.73
C ARG A 132 7.04 -14.52 2.94
N GLN A 133 8.02 -13.69 3.28
CA GLN A 133 8.01 -12.78 4.43
C GLN A 133 7.32 -11.46 4.12
N LEU A 134 7.19 -11.07 2.85
CA LEU A 134 6.46 -9.87 2.44
C LEU A 134 4.94 -10.12 2.40
N MET A 135 4.17 -9.27 3.09
CA MET A 135 2.71 -9.37 3.24
C MET A 135 1.97 -9.56 1.91
N TYR A 136 2.36 -8.83 0.86
CA TYR A 136 1.79 -8.95 -0.48
C TYR A 136 2.77 -9.50 -1.53
N GLY A 137 3.96 -9.94 -1.09
CA GLY A 137 4.97 -10.56 -1.93
C GLY A 137 5.52 -9.64 -3.01
N VAL A 138 6.20 -10.23 -3.99
CA VAL A 138 6.79 -9.51 -5.13
C VAL A 138 5.72 -8.78 -5.97
N ILE A 139 4.51 -9.34 -6.06
CA ILE A 139 3.39 -8.74 -6.79
C ILE A 139 2.96 -7.43 -6.12
N GLY A 140 2.84 -7.43 -4.78
CA GLY A 140 2.58 -6.22 -4.02
C GLY A 140 3.68 -5.17 -4.14
N VAL A 141 4.95 -5.59 -4.18
CA VAL A 141 6.09 -4.70 -4.43
C VAL A 141 6.01 -4.05 -5.82
N ALA A 142 5.54 -4.76 -6.84
CA ALA A 142 5.40 -4.23 -8.19
C ALA A 142 4.22 -3.24 -8.35
N LEU A 143 3.22 -3.27 -7.46
CA LEU A 143 1.98 -2.52 -7.61
C LEU A 143 2.16 -0.99 -7.67
N PRO A 144 2.96 -0.33 -6.80
CA PRO A 144 3.22 1.11 -6.94
C PRO A 144 3.83 1.49 -8.29
N ALA A 145 4.71 0.66 -8.84
CA ALA A 145 5.33 0.90 -10.15
C ALA A 145 4.31 0.75 -11.30
N ALA A 146 3.40 -0.21 -11.20
CA ALA A 146 2.28 -0.32 -12.13
C ALA A 146 1.39 0.94 -12.10
N PHE A 147 1.11 1.49 -10.91
CA PHE A 147 0.39 2.75 -10.81
C PHE A 147 1.15 3.90 -11.46
N VAL A 148 2.47 4.00 -11.29
CA VAL A 148 3.29 5.00 -12.01
C VAL A 148 3.12 4.88 -13.53
N LEU A 149 3.14 3.65 -14.07
CA LEU A 149 2.91 3.43 -15.51
C LEU A 149 1.49 3.85 -15.93
N GLY A 150 0.47 3.50 -15.14
CA GLY A 150 -0.92 3.88 -15.41
C GLY A 150 -1.17 5.39 -15.35
N LEU A 151 -0.49 6.10 -14.44
CA LEU A 151 -0.58 7.56 -14.34
C LEU A 151 0.16 8.28 -15.48
N LYS A 152 1.18 7.65 -16.08
CA LYS A 152 1.91 8.21 -17.23
C LYS A 152 1.17 8.03 -18.57
N GLY A 153 0.23 7.10 -18.69
CA GLY A 153 -0.52 6.92 -19.93
C GLY A 153 -1.55 5.80 -19.91
N LEU A 154 -2.56 5.94 -20.78
CA LEU A 154 -3.72 5.06 -20.81
C LEU A 154 -3.36 3.59 -21.13
N ARG A 155 -2.32 3.30 -21.93
CA ARG A 155 -1.99 1.91 -22.31
C ARG A 155 -1.84 0.94 -21.13
N TRP A 156 -1.34 1.41 -20.00
CA TRP A 156 -1.02 0.58 -18.83
C TRP A 156 -2.05 0.69 -17.70
N TRP A 157 -3.20 1.34 -17.94
CA TRP A 157 -4.25 1.51 -16.94
C TRP A 157 -4.82 0.20 -16.33
N PRO A 158 -4.90 -0.96 -17.03
CA PRO A 158 -5.41 -2.18 -16.41
C PRO A 158 -4.37 -2.90 -15.54
N LEU A 159 -3.08 -2.58 -15.67
CA LEU A 159 -2.01 -3.28 -14.96
C LEU A 159 -2.13 -3.14 -13.42
N PRO A 160 -2.36 -1.94 -12.85
CA PRO A 160 -2.62 -1.80 -11.40
C PRO A 160 -3.82 -2.63 -10.92
N VAL A 161 -4.89 -2.74 -11.70
CA VAL A 161 -6.07 -3.54 -11.35
C VAL A 161 -5.69 -5.01 -11.24
N ALA A 162 -5.02 -5.54 -12.27
CA ALA A 162 -4.57 -6.93 -12.28
C ALA A 162 -3.62 -7.24 -11.11
N LEU A 163 -2.62 -6.38 -10.86
CA LEU A 163 -1.68 -6.58 -9.77
C LEU A 163 -2.34 -6.42 -8.39
N ALA A 164 -3.31 -5.52 -8.22
CA ALA A 164 -4.05 -5.38 -6.97
C ALA A 164 -4.85 -6.65 -6.63
N VAL A 165 -5.51 -7.24 -7.63
CA VAL A 165 -6.22 -8.52 -7.49
C VAL A 165 -5.24 -9.64 -7.16
N LEU A 166 -4.18 -9.78 -7.95
CA LEU A 166 -3.17 -10.84 -7.76
C LEU A 166 -2.40 -10.71 -6.44
N ALA A 167 -2.11 -9.50 -5.98
CA ALA A 167 -1.45 -9.29 -4.68
C ALA A 167 -2.35 -9.76 -3.53
N ASN A 168 -3.67 -9.60 -3.66
CA ASN A 168 -4.64 -10.01 -2.64
C ASN A 168 -5.02 -11.49 -2.70
N SER A 169 -4.56 -12.27 -3.69
CA SER A 169 -4.76 -13.73 -3.73
C SER A 169 -3.92 -14.47 -2.69
N ARG A 170 -2.88 -13.81 -2.13
CA ARG A 170 -2.05 -14.35 -1.05
C ARG A 170 -2.70 -14.21 0.33
N ASN A 171 -3.99 -14.53 0.43
CA ASN A 171 -4.70 -14.51 1.69
C ASN A 171 -4.94 -15.96 2.17
N ARG A 172 -4.93 -16.15 3.51
CA ARG A 172 -5.11 -17.47 4.12
C ARG A 172 -6.47 -18.08 3.78
N TRP A 173 -7.51 -17.25 3.71
CA TRP A 173 -8.88 -17.66 3.40
C TRP A 173 -9.04 -18.28 2.00
N LEU A 174 -8.30 -17.86 0.99
CA LEU A 174 -8.33 -18.48 -0.34
C LEU A 174 -7.77 -19.91 -0.28
N VAL A 175 -6.76 -20.12 0.55
CA VAL A 175 -6.16 -21.45 0.77
C VAL A 175 -7.10 -22.33 1.59
N GLU A 176 -7.74 -21.78 2.63
CA GLU A 176 -8.63 -22.52 3.53
C GLU A 176 -10.01 -22.80 2.93
N TRP A 177 -10.60 -21.83 2.22
CA TRP A 177 -12.00 -21.90 1.75
C TRP A 177 -12.12 -22.05 0.23
N GLY A 178 -11.05 -21.85 -0.54
CA GLY A 178 -11.09 -21.89 -2.01
C GLY A 178 -11.83 -20.70 -2.62
N ILE A 179 -12.42 -20.88 -3.81
CA ILE A 179 -13.15 -19.83 -4.52
C ILE A 179 -14.60 -19.79 -4.03
N VAL A 180 -14.86 -18.90 -3.09
CA VAL A 180 -16.19 -18.64 -2.50
C VAL A 180 -16.59 -17.17 -2.69
N PRO A 181 -17.89 -16.80 -2.59
CA PRO A 181 -18.36 -15.42 -2.77
C PRO A 181 -17.57 -14.40 -1.94
N GLU A 182 -17.22 -14.79 -0.72
CA GLU A 182 -16.37 -14.08 0.21
C GLU A 182 -15.03 -13.71 -0.44
N THR A 183 -14.32 -14.69 -1.01
CA THR A 183 -13.00 -14.48 -1.63
C THR A 183 -13.07 -13.70 -2.93
N LEU A 184 -14.15 -13.87 -3.70
CA LEU A 184 -14.40 -13.07 -4.89
C LEU A 184 -14.67 -11.61 -4.53
N ALA A 185 -15.40 -11.35 -3.45
CA ALA A 185 -15.65 -9.99 -2.95
C ALA A 185 -14.35 -9.28 -2.56
N MET A 186 -13.37 -10.01 -2.01
CA MET A 186 -12.04 -9.45 -1.71
C MET A 186 -11.30 -8.99 -2.96
N PHE A 187 -11.30 -9.82 -4.01
CA PHE A 187 -10.67 -9.48 -5.29
C PHE A 187 -11.37 -8.31 -5.96
N ALA A 188 -12.71 -8.34 -5.98
CA ALA A 188 -13.51 -7.24 -6.48
C ALA A 188 -13.20 -5.94 -5.73
N MET A 189 -13.11 -5.98 -4.39
CA MET A 189 -12.81 -4.80 -3.59
C MET A 189 -11.40 -4.27 -3.84
N ALA A 190 -10.39 -5.15 -3.95
CA ALA A 190 -9.02 -4.75 -4.28
C ALA A 190 -8.93 -4.09 -5.68
N GLY A 191 -9.63 -4.64 -6.68
CA GLY A 191 -9.73 -4.03 -8.01
C GLY A 191 -10.50 -2.71 -8.01
N ALA A 192 -11.63 -2.65 -7.29
CA ALA A 192 -12.42 -1.43 -7.14
C ALA A 192 -11.63 -0.30 -6.46
N ALA A 193 -10.75 -0.62 -5.51
CA ALA A 193 -9.85 0.33 -4.86
C ALA A 193 -8.99 1.10 -5.88
N VAL A 194 -8.49 0.40 -6.90
CA VAL A 194 -7.69 0.99 -7.98
C VAL A 194 -8.53 1.98 -8.77
N LEU A 195 -9.72 1.56 -9.22
CA LEU A 195 -10.61 2.39 -10.03
C LEU A 195 -11.09 3.62 -9.25
N LEU A 196 -11.53 3.42 -8.01
CA LEU A 196 -11.94 4.48 -7.10
C LEU A 196 -10.80 5.47 -6.86
N GLY A 197 -9.61 4.97 -6.51
CA GLY A 197 -8.46 5.82 -6.24
C GLY A 197 -8.05 6.64 -7.47
N LEU A 198 -8.01 6.04 -8.66
CA LEU A 198 -7.71 6.75 -9.89
C LEU A 198 -8.80 7.80 -10.20
N ALA A 199 -10.08 7.48 -10.03
CA ALA A 199 -11.16 8.44 -10.21
C ALA A 199 -11.02 9.65 -9.27
N LEU A 200 -10.75 9.41 -7.98
CA LEU A 200 -10.55 10.47 -6.98
C LEU A 200 -9.32 11.34 -7.27
N LEU A 201 -8.26 10.75 -7.86
CA LEU A 201 -7.05 11.50 -8.20
C LEU A 201 -7.26 12.39 -9.43
N HIS A 202 -8.07 11.96 -10.40
CA HIS A 202 -8.34 12.73 -11.62
C HIS A 202 -9.47 13.75 -11.47
N HIS A 203 -10.38 13.56 -10.52
CA HIS A 203 -11.48 14.51 -10.28
C HIS A 203 -11.03 15.69 -9.41
N PRO A 204 -11.05 16.93 -9.95
CA PRO A 204 -10.74 18.10 -9.15
C PRO A 204 -11.78 18.27 -8.06
N MET A 205 -11.33 18.35 -6.80
CA MET A 205 -12.22 18.54 -5.66
C MET A 205 -12.22 20.01 -5.24
N SER A 206 -13.42 20.58 -5.12
CA SER A 206 -13.65 21.95 -4.64
C SER A 206 -13.56 22.08 -3.12
N TYR A 207 -13.68 20.96 -2.39
CA TYR A 207 -13.65 20.92 -0.93
C TYR A 207 -12.24 20.73 -0.38
N LYS A 208 -11.96 21.35 0.77
CA LYS A 208 -10.70 21.17 1.50
C LYS A 208 -10.75 19.88 2.32
N VAL A 209 -9.87 18.93 2.00
CA VAL A 209 -9.64 17.73 2.81
C VAL A 209 -8.47 17.98 3.77
N TRP A 210 -8.61 17.58 5.04
CA TRP A 210 -7.53 17.75 6.01
C TRP A 210 -6.32 16.90 5.60
N PRO A 211 -5.12 17.48 5.47
CA PRO A 211 -4.02 16.78 4.83
C PRO A 211 -3.41 15.68 5.71
N VAL A 212 -3.22 14.51 5.11
CA VAL A 212 -2.47 13.42 5.72
C VAL A 212 -0.98 13.65 5.45
N GLY A 213 -0.30 14.16 6.47
CA GLY A 213 1.13 14.46 6.49
C GLY A 213 1.94 13.40 7.25
N ARG A 214 2.95 13.83 7.98
CA ARG A 214 3.85 12.93 8.75
C ARG A 214 3.13 12.21 9.90
N TRP A 215 2.07 12.79 10.44
CA TRP A 215 1.26 12.15 11.48
C TRP A 215 0.65 10.82 10.99
N GLY A 216 0.42 10.66 9.69
CA GLY A 216 -0.13 9.42 9.11
C GLY A 216 0.76 8.20 9.33
N TYR A 217 2.07 8.38 9.49
CA TYR A 217 2.96 7.26 9.83
C TYR A 217 2.73 6.74 11.25
N TRP A 218 2.50 7.64 12.22
CA TRP A 218 2.21 7.29 13.61
C TRP A 218 0.88 6.55 13.78
N PHE A 219 -0.06 6.78 12.85
CA PHE A 219 -1.33 6.07 12.85
C PHE A 219 -1.10 4.56 12.81
N TYR A 220 -0.18 4.05 11.98
CA TYR A 220 0.02 2.61 11.79
C TYR A 220 0.41 1.85 13.09
N PRO A 221 1.53 2.15 13.77
CA PRO A 221 1.83 1.49 15.04
C PRO A 221 0.81 1.83 16.13
N GLY A 222 0.28 3.06 16.14
CA GLY A 222 -0.63 3.55 17.17
C GLY A 222 -1.95 2.76 17.21
N HIS A 223 -2.65 2.63 16.10
CA HIS A 223 -3.93 1.90 16.08
C HIS A 223 -3.74 0.39 16.31
N LEU A 224 -2.63 -0.21 15.85
CA LEU A 224 -2.31 -1.61 16.15
C LEU A 224 -2.14 -1.82 17.67
N ALA A 225 -1.40 -0.93 18.33
CA ALA A 225 -1.21 -0.99 19.78
C ALA A 225 -2.53 -0.79 20.54
N VAL A 226 -3.37 0.17 20.11
CA VAL A 226 -4.69 0.39 20.71
C VAL A 226 -5.57 -0.84 20.58
N ILE A 227 -5.67 -1.43 19.37
CA ILE A 227 -6.48 -2.64 19.16
C ILE A 227 -5.95 -3.80 19.99
N TYR A 228 -4.64 -3.97 20.09
CA TYR A 228 -4.03 -5.00 20.94
C TYR A 228 -4.41 -4.80 22.41
N LEU A 229 -4.33 -3.58 22.93
CA LEU A 229 -4.72 -3.27 24.32
C LEU A 229 -6.22 -3.48 24.56
N MET A 230 -7.08 -3.24 23.57
CA MET A 230 -8.52 -3.51 23.66
C MET A 230 -8.87 -5.00 23.61
N LYS A 231 -7.96 -5.83 23.08
CA LYS A 231 -8.13 -7.28 22.97
C LYS A 231 -7.73 -8.02 24.25
N LEU A 232 -6.87 -7.42 25.08
CA LEU A 232 -6.46 -7.95 26.40
C LEU A 232 -7.66 -7.98 27.35
#